data_AF-A0A7V7PRM5-F1
#
_entry.id   AF-A0A7V7PRM5-F1
#
_cell.length_a   1.000
_cell.length_b   1.000
_cell.length_c   1.000
_cell.angle_alpha   90.00
_cell.angle_beta   90.00
_cell.angle_gamma   90.00
#
_symmetry.space_group_name_H-M   'P 1'
#
loop_
_entity.id
_entity.type
_entity.pdbx_description
1 polymer ?
#
loop_
_entity_poly.entity_id
_entity_poly.type
_entity_poly.pdbx_seq_one_letter_code
_entity_poly.pdbx_strand_id
1 'polypeptide(L)'
;MLAGILAVHAEHLRRPDRSQRAVVAVNGPRPGKVALVIGGGSGHEPTFLGFVGKGLADAAAIGNVFASPPPQPAVDAALAAHGGAGVLFMYGNYAGDAMNFDMASEMLEIEGVEARTVLTTDDIASVRQAEHEKQRGRRRRPRHRHASRHEGRLGSG
;
A
#
# COMPACT_ATOMS: atom_id res chain seq x y z
N MET A 1 5.72 19.31 8.31
CA MET A 1 5.68 19.03 6.86
C MET A 1 4.26 18.72 6.36
N LEU A 2 3.68 17.56 6.65
CA LEU A 2 2.39 17.13 6.06
C LEU A 2 1.24 18.14 6.23
N ALA A 3 1.10 18.74 7.41
CA ALA A 3 0.08 19.77 7.64
C ALA A 3 0.19 20.96 6.67
N GLY A 4 1.42 21.40 6.35
CA GLY A 4 1.65 22.49 5.39
C GLY A 4 1.30 22.09 3.96
N ILE A 5 1.71 20.87 3.55
CA ILE A 5 1.40 20.32 2.22
C ILE A 5 -0.12 20.19 2.04
N LEU A 6 -0.81 19.65 3.03
CA LEU A 6 -2.26 19.51 3.01
C LEU A 6 -2.97 20.86 2.98
N ALA A 7 -2.43 21.88 3.66
CA ALA A 7 -3.00 23.23 3.63
C ALA A 7 -2.85 23.89 2.25
N VAL A 8 -1.68 23.74 1.61
CA VAL A 8 -1.40 24.36 0.30
C VAL A 8 -2.06 23.61 -0.86
N HIS A 9 -2.21 22.29 -0.75
CA HIS A 9 -2.77 21.42 -1.79
C HIS A 9 -4.12 20.80 -1.41
N ALA A 10 -4.95 21.51 -0.63
CA ALA A 10 -6.24 21.01 -0.14
C ALA A 10 -7.23 20.64 -1.25
N GLU A 11 -7.07 21.23 -2.44
CA GLU A 11 -7.83 20.89 -3.67
C GLU A 11 -7.42 19.55 -4.31
N HIS A 12 -6.29 18.97 -3.90
CA HIS A 12 -5.76 17.72 -4.46
C HIS A 12 -5.61 16.62 -3.40
N LEU A 13 -5.24 16.98 -2.18
CA LEU A 13 -4.86 16.07 -1.11
C LEU A 13 -5.71 16.29 0.12
N ARG A 14 -6.08 15.19 0.78
CA ARG A 14 -6.68 15.19 2.11
C ARG A 14 -5.96 14.21 3.03
N ARG A 15 -6.12 14.42 4.33
CA ARG A 15 -5.72 13.44 5.36
C ARG A 15 -6.85 12.42 5.54
N PRO A 16 -6.56 11.11 5.63
CA PRO A 16 -7.55 10.13 6.05
C PRO A 16 -7.81 10.22 7.55
N ASP A 17 -9.03 9.91 8.00
CA ASP A 17 -9.44 10.10 9.40
C ASP A 17 -8.62 9.26 10.39
N ARG A 18 -8.24 8.06 9.97
CA ARG A 18 -7.56 7.06 10.82
C ARG A 18 -6.04 7.24 10.91
N SER A 19 -5.44 8.15 10.13
CA SER A 19 -3.97 8.28 10.08
C SER A 19 -3.48 9.72 9.97
N GLN A 20 -2.49 10.04 10.79
CA GLN A 20 -1.72 11.30 10.74
C GLN A 20 -0.53 11.24 9.78
N ARG A 21 -0.23 10.05 9.25
CA ARG A 21 0.97 9.73 8.46
C ARG A 21 0.60 9.19 7.08
N ALA A 22 -0.53 9.61 6.56
CA ALA A 22 -0.99 9.25 5.23
C ALA A 22 -1.64 10.46 4.55
N VAL A 23 -1.60 10.45 3.22
CA VAL A 23 -2.29 11.40 2.35
C VAL A 23 -3.08 10.64 1.31
N VAL A 24 -4.25 11.14 0.94
CA VAL A 24 -5.17 10.52 -0.02
C VAL A 24 -5.62 11.58 -1.02
N ALA A 25 -5.80 11.20 -2.28
CA ALA A 25 -6.37 12.09 -3.28
C ALA A 25 -7.82 12.47 -2.90
N VAL A 26 -8.17 13.76 -3.01
CA VAL A 26 -9.55 14.22 -2.71
C VAL A 26 -10.60 13.62 -3.64
N ASN A 27 -10.18 13.21 -4.84
CA ASN A 27 -11.05 12.62 -5.85
C ASN A 27 -11.20 11.09 -5.71
N GLY A 28 -10.75 10.53 -4.59
CA GLY A 28 -10.92 9.11 -4.24
C GLY A 28 -11.66 8.92 -2.90
N PRO A 29 -12.17 7.70 -2.62
CA PRO A 29 -12.00 6.47 -3.40
C PRO A 29 -12.78 6.48 -4.71
N ARG A 30 -12.23 5.85 -5.75
CA ARG A 30 -12.81 5.83 -7.10
C ARG A 30 -13.50 4.47 -7.33
N PRO A 31 -14.83 4.40 -7.46
CA PRO A 31 -15.55 3.13 -7.57
C PRO A 31 -15.05 2.25 -8.72
N GLY A 32 -14.87 0.96 -8.46
CA GLY A 32 -14.43 -0.03 -9.44
C GLY A 32 -12.96 0.07 -9.86
N LYS A 33 -12.18 1.00 -9.28
CA LYS A 33 -10.74 1.14 -9.54
C LYS A 33 -9.92 0.44 -8.46
N VAL A 34 -8.86 -0.24 -8.87
CA VAL A 34 -7.81 -0.71 -7.95
C VAL A 34 -7.15 0.51 -7.31
N ALA A 35 -7.12 0.56 -5.98
CA ALA A 35 -6.43 1.61 -5.24
C ALA A 35 -4.92 1.39 -5.32
N LEU A 36 -4.20 2.34 -5.91
CA LEU A 36 -2.74 2.35 -5.91
C LEU A 36 -2.24 3.14 -4.70
N VAL A 37 -1.56 2.47 -3.79
CA VAL A 37 -0.99 3.07 -2.58
C VAL A 37 0.53 2.96 -2.65
N ILE A 38 1.20 4.10 -2.53
CA ILE A 38 2.66 4.19 -2.50
C ILE A 38 3.16 4.58 -1.11
N GLY A 39 4.45 4.54 -0.86
CA GLY A 39 4.98 5.10 0.39
C GLY A 39 6.38 4.63 0.74
N GLY A 40 6.88 5.22 1.82
CA GLY A 40 8.23 5.02 2.33
C GLY A 40 8.63 6.14 3.29
N GLY A 41 9.91 6.22 3.64
CA GLY A 41 10.44 7.26 4.53
C GLY A 41 10.35 8.67 3.92
N SER A 42 10.17 9.67 4.77
CA SER A 42 10.27 11.08 4.37
C SER A 42 11.72 11.48 4.12
N GLY A 43 11.96 12.67 3.56
CA GLY A 43 13.30 13.15 3.17
C GLY A 43 13.65 12.93 1.69
N HIS A 44 12.67 12.44 0.90
CA HIS A 44 12.77 12.27 -0.55
C HIS A 44 11.71 13.10 -1.29
N GLU A 45 11.12 14.09 -0.63
CA GLU A 45 10.08 14.93 -1.21
C GLU A 45 10.59 15.54 -2.55
N PRO A 46 9.79 15.46 -3.64
CA PRO A 46 8.34 15.23 -3.68
C PRO A 46 7.89 13.76 -3.54
N THR A 47 8.80 12.78 -3.55
CA THR A 47 8.45 11.38 -3.31
C THR A 47 8.08 11.18 -1.83
N PHE A 48 6.94 10.61 -1.48
CA PHE A 48 5.92 9.97 -2.32
C PHE A 48 4.68 10.86 -2.57
N LEU A 49 4.43 11.82 -1.69
CA LEU A 49 3.19 12.62 -1.64
C LEU A 49 2.88 13.42 -2.91
N GLY A 50 3.89 13.82 -3.68
CA GLY A 50 3.72 14.61 -4.91
C GLY A 50 3.11 13.81 -6.06
N PHE A 51 3.04 12.48 -5.93
CA PHE A 51 2.44 11.59 -6.94
C PHE A 51 1.01 11.17 -6.60
N VAL A 52 0.42 11.69 -5.52
CA VAL A 52 -0.95 11.37 -5.13
C VAL A 52 -1.93 12.30 -5.84
N GLY A 53 -2.87 11.73 -6.59
CA GLY A 53 -3.82 12.50 -7.38
C GLY A 53 -4.59 11.69 -8.43
N LYS A 54 -5.29 12.37 -9.34
CA LYS A 54 -5.90 11.71 -10.50
C LYS A 54 -4.79 11.25 -11.46
N GLY A 55 -4.86 10.00 -11.93
CA GLY A 55 -3.96 9.48 -12.97
C GLY A 55 -2.66 8.84 -12.47
N LEU A 56 -2.29 9.03 -11.19
CA LEU A 56 -1.15 8.38 -10.55
C LEU A 56 -1.61 7.59 -9.30
N ALA A 57 -1.01 7.82 -8.13
CA ALA A 57 -1.37 7.11 -6.89
C ALA A 57 -2.66 7.66 -6.27
N ASP A 58 -3.44 6.80 -5.62
CA ASP A 58 -4.64 7.17 -4.88
C ASP A 58 -4.31 7.65 -3.46
N ALA A 59 -3.25 7.12 -2.86
CA ALA A 59 -2.79 7.50 -1.54
C ALA A 59 -1.29 7.23 -1.34
N ALA A 60 -0.71 7.86 -0.32
CA ALA A 60 0.64 7.57 0.13
C ALA A 60 0.74 7.43 1.66
N ALA A 61 1.48 6.43 2.12
CA ALA A 61 1.89 6.27 3.51
C ALA A 61 3.29 6.85 3.75
N ILE A 62 3.45 7.65 4.80
CA ILE A 62 4.63 8.48 5.02
C ILE A 62 5.31 8.10 6.34
N GLY A 63 6.54 7.60 6.23
CA GLY A 63 7.38 7.22 7.35
C GLY A 63 8.08 8.39 8.04
N ASN A 64 9.02 8.06 8.92
CA ASN A 64 9.97 9.04 9.44
C ASN A 64 11.05 9.33 8.39
N VAL A 65 11.93 10.29 8.66
CA VAL A 65 13.04 10.62 7.77
C VAL A 65 13.92 9.37 7.57
N PHE A 66 14.04 8.94 6.31
CA PHE A 66 14.77 7.74 5.89
C PHE A 66 14.35 6.43 6.56
N ALA A 67 13.11 6.35 7.05
CA ALA A 67 12.59 5.14 7.67
C ALA A 67 11.17 4.86 7.21
N SER A 68 10.94 3.62 6.76
CA SER A 68 9.65 3.12 6.31
C SER A 68 8.50 3.43 7.31
N PRO A 69 7.29 3.77 6.85
CA PRO A 69 6.14 3.90 7.73
C PRO A 69 5.85 2.56 8.43
N PRO A 70 5.36 2.58 9.69
CA PRO A 70 4.78 1.38 10.25
C PRO A 70 3.59 0.90 9.38
N PRO A 71 3.14 -0.37 9.52
CA PRO A 71 2.09 -0.92 8.66
C PRO A 71 0.76 -0.16 8.72
N GLN A 72 0.35 0.30 9.90
CA GLN A 72 -0.99 0.88 10.12
C GLN A 72 -1.29 2.10 9.22
N PRO A 73 -0.40 3.12 9.07
CA PRO A 73 -0.59 4.18 8.09
C PRO A 73 -0.85 3.71 6.66
N ALA A 74 -0.22 2.61 6.21
CA ALA A 74 -0.45 2.05 4.87
C ALA A 74 -1.83 1.36 4.77
N VAL A 75 -2.26 0.67 5.83
CA VAL A 75 -3.62 0.12 5.94
C VAL A 75 -4.67 1.23 5.90
N ASP A 76 -4.50 2.28 6.70
CA ASP A 76 -5.44 3.39 6.76
C ASP A 76 -5.51 4.17 5.44
N ALA A 77 -4.36 4.36 4.78
CA ALA A 77 -4.28 4.95 3.44
C ALA A 77 -5.04 4.09 2.41
N ALA A 78 -4.83 2.78 2.46
CA ALA A 78 -5.48 1.82 1.56
C ALA A 78 -6.99 1.78 1.75
N LEU A 79 -7.47 1.67 2.99
CA LEU A 79 -8.91 1.69 3.29
C LEU A 79 -9.56 2.99 2.84
N ALA A 80 -8.90 4.13 3.04
CA ALA A 80 -9.41 5.43 2.61
C ALA A 80 -9.41 5.63 1.09
N ALA A 81 -8.59 4.86 0.35
CA ALA A 81 -8.50 4.88 -1.11
C ALA A 81 -9.28 3.75 -1.80
N HIS A 82 -9.73 2.73 -1.05
CA HIS A 82 -10.32 1.52 -1.58
C HIS A 82 -11.71 1.77 -2.21
N GLY A 83 -11.79 1.61 -3.53
CA GLY A 83 -13.02 1.77 -4.32
C GLY A 83 -13.74 0.46 -4.67
N GLY A 84 -13.46 -0.64 -3.94
CA GLY A 84 -14.13 -1.93 -4.12
C GLY A 84 -13.44 -2.93 -5.07
N ALA A 85 -12.34 -2.57 -5.74
CA ALA A 85 -11.62 -3.46 -6.66
C ALA A 85 -10.24 -3.93 -6.14
N GLY A 86 -10.03 -3.83 -4.82
CA GLY A 86 -8.78 -4.21 -4.14
C GLY A 86 -7.75 -3.08 -4.07
N VAL A 87 -6.56 -3.43 -3.60
CA VAL A 87 -5.43 -2.52 -3.33
C VAL A 87 -4.14 -3.08 -3.93
N LEU A 88 -3.34 -2.20 -4.53
CA LEU A 88 -1.98 -2.45 -4.95
C LEU A 88 -1.03 -1.53 -4.19
N PHE A 89 -0.14 -2.10 -3.39
CA PHE A 89 0.98 -1.38 -2.80
C PHE A 89 2.17 -1.36 -3.75
N MET A 90 2.82 -0.20 -3.90
CA MET A 90 4.08 -0.07 -4.64
C MET A 90 5.10 0.73 -3.85
N TYR A 91 6.27 0.14 -3.61
CA TYR A 91 7.28 0.67 -2.70
C TYR A 91 8.70 0.17 -3.05
N GLY A 92 9.70 0.82 -2.47
CA GLY A 92 11.12 0.53 -2.69
C GLY A 92 11.57 -0.84 -2.15
N ASN A 93 12.58 -1.44 -2.79
CA ASN A 93 13.22 -2.67 -2.32
C ASN A 93 14.18 -2.45 -1.14
N TYR A 94 13.65 -1.97 -0.02
CA TYR A 94 14.36 -1.87 1.25
C TYR A 94 13.71 -2.80 2.27
N ALA A 95 14.52 -3.36 3.17
CA ALA A 95 14.04 -4.39 4.12
C ALA A 95 12.87 -3.91 5.00
N GLY A 96 12.93 -2.65 5.47
CA GLY A 96 11.86 -2.05 6.27
C GLY A 96 10.57 -1.88 5.47
N ASP A 97 10.66 -1.37 4.24
CA ASP A 97 9.49 -1.21 3.37
C ASP A 97 8.88 -2.56 2.99
N ALA A 98 9.70 -3.52 2.59
CA ALA A 98 9.23 -4.88 2.29
C ALA A 98 8.50 -5.51 3.49
N MET A 99 9.06 -5.42 4.69
CA MET A 99 8.43 -5.96 5.90
C MET A 99 7.10 -5.25 6.23
N ASN A 100 7.10 -3.92 6.24
CA ASN A 100 5.94 -3.14 6.69
C ASN A 100 4.76 -3.22 5.71
N PHE A 101 5.03 -3.18 4.40
CA PHE A 101 3.97 -3.28 3.39
C PHE A 101 3.48 -4.72 3.19
N ASP A 102 4.34 -5.74 3.41
CA ASP A 102 3.88 -7.13 3.46
C ASP A 102 2.92 -7.33 4.65
N MET A 103 3.25 -6.79 5.82
CA MET A 103 2.38 -6.84 7.00
C MET A 103 1.08 -6.05 6.78
N ALA A 104 1.14 -4.86 6.18
CA ALA A 104 -0.06 -4.10 5.85
C ALA A 104 -0.99 -4.86 4.88
N SER A 105 -0.42 -5.61 3.94
CA SER A 105 -1.20 -6.47 3.03
C SER A 105 -1.94 -7.58 3.77
N GLU A 106 -1.28 -8.22 4.74
CA GLU A 106 -1.90 -9.26 5.58
C GLU A 106 -3.01 -8.67 6.47
N MET A 107 -2.81 -7.47 7.02
CA MET A 107 -3.82 -6.76 7.79
C MET A 107 -5.06 -6.40 6.95
N LEU A 108 -4.87 -5.99 5.68
CA LEU A 108 -6.00 -5.75 4.77
C LEU A 108 -6.76 -7.04 4.42
N GLU A 109 -6.06 -8.17 4.29
CA GLU A 109 -6.72 -9.46 4.05
C GLU A 109 -7.62 -9.85 5.23
N ILE A 110 -7.24 -9.54 6.48
CA ILE A 110 -8.09 -9.71 7.67
C ILE A 110 -9.34 -8.81 7.61
N GLU A 111 -9.22 -7.60 7.07
CA GLU A 111 -10.33 -6.66 6.83
C GLU A 111 -11.16 -7.03 5.58
N GLY A 112 -10.87 -8.15 4.93
CA GLY A 112 -11.61 -8.61 3.74
C GLY A 112 -11.26 -7.87 2.44
N VAL A 113 -10.17 -7.10 2.42
CA VAL A 113 -9.72 -6.34 1.26
C VAL A 113 -8.55 -7.06 0.58
N GLU A 114 -8.70 -7.45 -0.69
CA GLU A 114 -7.61 -8.05 -1.45
C GLU A 114 -6.49 -7.02 -1.68
N ALA A 115 -5.30 -7.33 -1.18
CA ALA A 115 -4.09 -6.52 -1.35
C ALA A 115 -2.98 -7.30 -2.10
N ARG A 116 -2.28 -6.60 -2.99
CA ARG A 116 -1.09 -7.10 -3.71
C ARG A 116 0.03 -6.09 -3.60
N THR A 117 1.26 -6.53 -3.79
CA THR A 117 2.46 -5.69 -3.70
C THR A 117 3.27 -5.74 -5.00
N VAL A 118 3.89 -4.62 -5.35
CA VAL A 118 4.89 -4.49 -6.40
C VAL A 118 6.11 -3.82 -5.80
N LEU A 119 7.25 -4.50 -5.88
CA LEU A 119 8.52 -4.03 -5.36
C LEU A 119 9.31 -3.34 -6.48
N THR A 120 9.82 -2.13 -6.24
CA THR A 120 10.68 -1.45 -7.21
C THR A 120 12.14 -1.84 -6.98
N THR A 121 12.79 -2.36 -8.02
CA THR A 121 14.15 -2.93 -7.97
C THR A 121 15.03 -2.34 -9.08
N ASP A 122 14.83 -1.07 -9.39
CA ASP A 122 15.48 -0.35 -10.48
C ASP A 122 16.93 0.04 -10.16
N ASP A 123 17.29 0.17 -8.88
CA ASP A 123 18.66 0.42 -8.45
C ASP A 123 19.57 -0.79 -8.73
N ILE A 124 20.45 -0.63 -9.72
CA ILE A 124 21.44 -1.63 -10.13
C ILE A 124 22.77 -1.51 -9.37
N ALA A 125 22.97 -0.44 -8.59
CA ALA A 125 24.25 -0.11 -7.96
C ALA A 125 24.36 -0.65 -6.53
N SER A 126 23.24 -0.85 -5.83
CA SER A 126 23.22 -1.27 -4.42
C SER A 126 23.47 -2.75 -4.17
N VAL A 127 23.75 -3.54 -5.21
CA VAL A 127 23.82 -5.01 -5.14
C VAL A 127 25.23 -5.52 -5.44
N ARG A 128 25.75 -6.42 -4.61
CA ARG A 128 26.92 -7.23 -4.97
C ARG A 128 26.49 -8.32 -5.95
N GLN A 129 27.24 -8.52 -7.03
CA GLN A 129 26.94 -9.46 -8.15
C GLN A 129 26.37 -10.84 -7.72
N ALA A 130 26.82 -11.38 -6.57
CA ALA A 130 26.37 -12.66 -6.04
C ALA A 130 24.93 -12.69 -5.46
N GLU A 131 24.25 -11.55 -5.31
CA GLU A 131 22.93 -11.45 -4.65
C GLU A 131 21.78 -11.01 -5.57
N HIS A 132 22.06 -10.80 -6.87
CA HIS A 132 21.09 -10.29 -7.84
C HIS A 132 19.82 -11.16 -7.96
N GLU A 133 19.94 -12.49 -7.80
CA GLU A 133 18.79 -13.40 -7.90
C GLU A 133 17.81 -13.26 -6.72
N LYS A 134 18.30 -12.89 -5.52
CA LYS A 134 17.45 -12.78 -4.32
C LYS A 134 16.53 -11.56 -4.35
N GLN A 135 16.88 -10.53 -5.12
CA GLN A 135 16.13 -9.26 -5.21
C GLN A 135 15.13 -9.22 -6.37
N ARG A 136 15.30 -10.05 -7.40
CA ARG A 136 14.44 -10.03 -8.61
C ARG A 136 13.07 -10.70 -8.48
N GLY A 137 12.64 -11.10 -7.28
CA GLY A 137 11.28 -11.57 -7.13
C GLY A 137 10.91 -12.12 -5.76
N ARG A 138 10.25 -11.30 -4.94
CA ARG A 138 9.22 -11.82 -4.02
C ARG A 138 7.94 -12.09 -4.82
N ARG A 139 7.93 -13.13 -5.66
CA ARG A 139 6.65 -13.73 -6.08
C ARG A 139 6.03 -14.35 -4.83
N ARG A 140 4.96 -13.76 -4.28
CA ARG A 140 4.20 -14.42 -3.21
C ARG A 140 3.75 -15.81 -3.68
N ARG A 141 3.88 -16.78 -2.78
CA ARG A 141 3.59 -18.22 -2.95
C ARG A 141 2.13 -18.48 -3.36
N PRO A 142 1.80 -19.67 -3.92
CA PRO A 142 0.43 -20.00 -4.32
C PRO A 142 -0.54 -19.93 -3.13
N ARG A 143 -1.74 -19.38 -3.40
CA ARG A 143 -2.85 -19.22 -2.44
C ARG A 143 -3.25 -20.57 -1.84
N HIS A 144 -3.27 -20.71 -0.51
CA HIS A 144 -4.13 -21.69 0.14
C HIS A 144 -5.57 -21.20 0.02
N ARG A 145 -6.33 -21.76 -0.92
CA ARG A 145 -7.79 -21.60 -0.96
C ARG A 145 -8.37 -22.22 0.32
N HIS A 146 -8.86 -21.40 1.24
CA HIS A 146 -9.85 -21.86 2.20
C HIS A 146 -11.14 -22.16 1.43
N ALA A 147 -11.33 -23.43 1.09
CA ALA A 147 -12.62 -23.95 0.65
C ALA A 147 -13.53 -24.02 1.88
N SER A 148 -14.35 -23.01 2.11
CA SER A 148 -15.54 -23.14 2.95
C SER A 148 -16.53 -24.03 2.20
N ARG A 149 -16.47 -25.34 2.45
CA ARG A 149 -17.53 -26.28 2.09
C ARG A 149 -18.75 -25.94 2.92
N HIS A 150 -19.73 -25.31 2.29
CA HIS A 150 -21.11 -25.35 2.76
C HIS A 150 -21.67 -26.74 2.39
N GLU A 151 -21.50 -27.72 3.28
CA GLU A 151 -22.33 -28.93 3.23
C GLU A 151 -23.66 -28.61 3.92
N GLY A 152 -24.66 -28.37 3.09
CA GLY A 152 -26.05 -28.30 3.52
C GLY A 152 -26.48 -29.63 4.13
N ARG A 153 -26.93 -29.56 5.38
CA ARG A 153 -27.72 -30.61 6.04
C ARG A 153 -28.95 -30.91 5.17
N LEU A 154 -28.96 -32.05 4.50
CA LEU A 154 -30.19 -32.76 4.17
C LEU A 154 -30.55 -33.60 5.39
N GLY A 155 -31.46 -33.06 6.21
CA GLY A 155 -32.15 -33.82 7.25
C GLY A 155 -33.34 -34.52 6.64
N SER A 156 -33.37 -35.84 6.77
CA SER A 156 -34.54 -36.71 6.62
C SER A 156 -35.63 -36.35 7.63
N GLY A 157 -36.85 -36.19 7.15
CA GLY A 157 -38.08 -36.03 7.93
C GLY A 157 -39.27 -35.92 7.01
#